data_AF-A0A959AUI9-F1
#
_entry.id   AF-A0A959AUI9-F1
#
_cell.length_a   1.000
_cell.length_b   1.000
_cell.length_c   1.000
_cell.angle_alpha   90.00
_cell.angle_beta   90.00
_cell.angle_gamma   90.00
#
_symmetry.space_group_name_H-M   'P 1'
#
loop_
_entity.id
_entity.type
_entity.pdbx_description
1 polymer ?
#
loop_
_entity_poly.entity_id
_entity_poly.type
_entity_poly.pdbx_seq_one_letter_code
_entity_poly.pdbx_strand_id
1 'polypeptide(L)'
;LLSGSFVFITLGFLLYWFSHSRGSVWHYVLYAFTFLFDAFLAYEIVQKIHFSQSIVTDSQEWSFRMAFQDAEFYIILFAGFGIYLAWGLLLKYVLEEFHKILPAISGIKRRRAEIGRLEQEIREAQEQFGEKIQGLAQKADEIEQREVGFFVHALEQNEARINSLREKLRNHLQSSGSSAQSLRVHITSFLTGWCKSIHGARQEEEAKAMVAECHKVVNHFYQTIGLN
;
A
#
# COMPACT_ATOMS: atom_id res chain seq x y z
N LEU A 1 -50.94 -8.11 14.36
CA LEU A 1 -50.36 -9.04 13.37
C LEU A 1 -48.90 -9.41 13.67
N LEU A 2 -48.06 -8.53 14.22
CA LEU A 2 -46.67 -8.84 14.57
C LEU A 2 -46.46 -9.66 15.87
N SER A 3 -47.45 -9.80 16.76
CA SER A 3 -47.24 -10.49 18.04
C SER A 3 -47.27 -12.02 17.93
N GLY A 4 -48.11 -12.61 17.07
CA GLY A 4 -48.21 -14.07 16.93
C GLY A 4 -46.92 -14.69 16.39
N SER A 5 -46.43 -14.18 15.26
CA SER A 5 -45.21 -14.70 14.61
C SER A 5 -43.96 -14.58 15.49
N PHE A 6 -43.86 -13.52 16.30
CA PHE A 6 -42.73 -13.35 17.22
C PHE A 6 -42.78 -14.33 18.39
N VAL A 7 -43.98 -14.67 18.89
CA VAL A 7 -44.15 -15.72 19.91
C VAL A 7 -43.74 -17.08 19.36
N PHE A 8 -44.14 -17.44 18.14
CA PHE A 8 -43.73 -18.70 17.51
C PHE A 8 -42.21 -18.81 17.30
N ILE A 9 -41.57 -17.73 16.84
CA ILE A 9 -40.11 -17.69 16.67
C ILE A 9 -39.40 -17.74 18.03
N THR A 10 -39.87 -16.98 19.02
CA THR A 10 -39.29 -16.94 20.37
C THR A 10 -39.43 -18.29 21.06
N LEU A 11 -40.60 -18.92 20.97
CA LEU A 11 -40.85 -20.25 21.54
C LEU A 11 -40.01 -21.32 20.83
N GLY A 12 -39.93 -21.29 19.51
CA GLY A 12 -39.09 -22.21 18.73
C GLY A 12 -37.60 -22.06 19.06
N PHE A 13 -37.12 -20.82 19.24
CA PHE A 13 -35.75 -20.55 19.68
C PHE A 13 -35.49 -21.00 21.12
N LEU A 14 -36.44 -20.77 22.04
CA LEU A 14 -36.35 -21.23 23.43
C LEU A 14 -36.25 -22.76 23.50
N LEU A 15 -37.04 -23.45 22.67
CA LEU A 15 -37.08 -24.90 22.57
C LEU A 15 -35.78 -25.45 21.99
N TYR A 16 -35.25 -24.82 20.93
CA TYR A 16 -33.93 -25.14 20.38
C TYR A 16 -32.82 -24.94 21.41
N TRP A 17 -32.75 -23.77 22.04
CA TRP A 17 -31.70 -23.39 23.00
C TRP A 17 -31.71 -24.31 24.23
N PHE A 18 -32.89 -24.60 24.77
CA PHE A 18 -33.03 -25.46 25.93
C PHE A 18 -32.70 -26.92 25.60
N SER A 19 -33.02 -27.37 24.38
CA SER A 19 -32.68 -28.71 23.92
C SER A 19 -31.20 -28.87 23.53
N HIS A 20 -30.51 -27.81 23.12
CA HIS A 20 -29.06 -27.85 22.90
C HIS A 20 -28.24 -27.87 24.21
N SER A 21 -28.80 -27.34 25.30
CA SER A 21 -28.16 -27.26 26.62
C SER A 21 -28.19 -28.59 27.41
N ARG A 22 -29.12 -29.51 27.11
CA ARG A 22 -29.26 -30.80 27.80
C ARG A 22 -29.42 -31.95 26.81
N GLY A 23 -28.92 -33.13 27.17
CA GLY A 23 -28.86 -34.29 26.27
C GLY A 23 -30.18 -34.67 25.58
N SER A 24 -30.10 -35.47 24.52
CA SER A 24 -31.20 -35.82 23.59
C SER A 24 -32.52 -36.21 24.28
N VAL A 25 -32.48 -36.83 25.46
CA VAL A 25 -33.65 -37.20 26.28
C VAL A 25 -34.57 -36.02 26.60
N TRP A 26 -34.02 -34.83 26.83
CA TRP A 26 -34.81 -33.65 27.19
C TRP A 26 -35.70 -33.14 26.04
N HIS A 27 -35.33 -33.42 24.80
CA HIS A 27 -36.15 -33.05 23.63
C HIS A 27 -37.48 -33.80 23.66
N TYR A 28 -37.42 -35.10 23.92
CA TYR A 28 -38.60 -35.96 23.98
C TYR A 28 -39.50 -35.59 25.16
N VAL A 29 -38.93 -35.23 26.32
CA VAL A 29 -39.70 -34.78 27.49
C VAL A 29 -40.45 -33.48 27.18
N LEU A 30 -39.79 -32.54 26.50
CA LEU A 30 -40.41 -31.27 26.16
C LEU A 30 -41.51 -31.44 25.10
N TYR A 31 -41.27 -32.25 24.05
CA TYR A 31 -42.32 -32.58 23.08
C TYR A 31 -43.51 -33.30 23.72
N ALA A 32 -43.25 -34.23 24.64
CA ALA A 32 -44.33 -34.91 25.37
C ALA A 32 -45.12 -33.90 26.23
N PHE A 33 -44.44 -33.02 26.97
CA PHE A 33 -45.10 -32.00 27.77
C PHE A 33 -45.95 -31.05 26.93
N THR A 34 -45.41 -30.53 25.82
CA THR A 34 -46.17 -29.66 24.90
C THR A 34 -47.34 -30.39 24.24
N PHE A 35 -47.16 -31.66 23.87
CA PHE A 35 -48.25 -32.49 23.34
C PHE A 35 -49.38 -32.68 24.35
N LEU A 36 -49.06 -33.01 25.61
CA LEU A 36 -50.06 -33.14 26.67
C LEU A 36 -50.78 -31.81 26.94
N PHE A 37 -50.04 -30.70 26.93
CA PHE A 37 -50.61 -29.38 27.14
C PHE A 37 -51.56 -28.98 26.00
N ASP A 38 -51.18 -29.19 24.74
CA ASP A 38 -52.02 -28.91 23.57
C ASP A 38 -53.23 -29.85 23.51
N ALA A 39 -53.08 -31.12 23.90
CA ALA A 39 -54.19 -32.07 24.01
C ALA A 39 -55.18 -31.64 25.10
N PHE A 40 -54.68 -31.13 26.23
CA PHE A 40 -55.52 -30.57 27.29
C PHE A 40 -56.27 -29.31 26.81
N LEU A 41 -55.60 -28.41 26.08
CA LEU A 41 -56.25 -27.23 25.50
C LEU A 41 -57.30 -27.60 24.44
N ALA A 42 -57.00 -28.55 23.56
CA ALA A 42 -57.94 -29.03 22.56
C ALA A 42 -59.20 -29.63 23.23
N TYR A 43 -59.00 -30.41 24.31
CA TYR A 43 -60.09 -30.96 25.10
C TYR A 43 -60.99 -29.85 25.69
N GLU A 44 -60.40 -28.84 26.32
CA GLU A 44 -61.12 -27.68 26.87
C GLU A 44 -61.90 -26.90 25.82
N ILE A 45 -61.33 -26.70 24.62
CA ILE A 45 -61.99 -25.98 23.54
C ILE A 45 -63.20 -26.76 23.03
N VAL A 46 -63.03 -28.06 22.75
CA VAL A 46 -64.14 -28.91 22.26
C VAL A 46 -65.23 -29.03 23.32
N GLN A 47 -64.85 -29.19 24.60
CA GLN A 47 -65.82 -29.21 25.70
C GLN A 47 -66.66 -27.92 25.74
N LYS A 48 -66.04 -26.75 25.53
CA LYS A 48 -66.74 -25.46 25.50
C LYS A 48 -67.62 -25.31 24.27
N ILE A 49 -67.18 -25.79 23.11
CA ILE A 49 -68.00 -25.84 21.88
C ILE A 49 -69.23 -26.71 22.12
N HIS A 50 -69.04 -27.91 22.66
CA HIS A 50 -70.12 -28.84 22.97
C HIS A 50 -71.10 -28.26 24.00
N PHE A 51 -70.60 -27.64 25.07
CA PHE A 51 -71.45 -26.96 26.06
C PHE A 51 -72.26 -25.81 25.45
N SER A 52 -71.65 -25.03 24.54
CA SER A 52 -72.36 -23.97 23.83
C SER A 52 -73.46 -24.51 22.91
N GLN A 53 -73.25 -25.68 22.31
CA GLN A 53 -74.24 -26.34 21.44
C GLN A 53 -75.34 -27.03 22.28
N SER A 54 -74.99 -27.61 23.42
CA SER A 54 -75.93 -28.32 24.29
C SER A 54 -77.00 -27.40 24.90
N ILE A 55 -76.66 -26.12 25.14
CA ILE A 55 -77.63 -25.08 25.55
C ILE A 55 -78.77 -24.91 24.53
N VAL A 56 -78.52 -25.21 23.26
CA VAL A 56 -79.50 -25.05 22.17
C VAL A 56 -80.25 -26.36 21.87
N THR A 57 -79.66 -27.52 22.14
CA THR A 57 -80.15 -28.83 21.65
C THR A 57 -80.45 -29.87 22.73
N ASP A 58 -80.33 -29.52 24.02
CA ASP A 58 -80.60 -30.40 25.17
C ASP A 58 -79.83 -31.74 25.08
N SER A 59 -78.53 -31.63 24.79
CA SER A 59 -77.64 -32.78 24.57
C SER A 59 -76.96 -33.28 25.84
N GLN A 60 -76.53 -34.54 25.81
CA GLN A 60 -75.94 -35.28 26.93
C GLN A 60 -74.67 -34.60 27.51
N GLU A 61 -74.43 -34.77 28.81
CA GLU A 61 -73.25 -34.23 29.48
C GLU A 61 -71.92 -34.71 28.84
N TRP A 62 -70.99 -33.77 28.66
CA TRP A 62 -69.69 -34.03 28.05
C TRP A 62 -68.86 -35.02 28.86
N SER A 63 -68.39 -36.09 28.22
CA SER A 63 -67.53 -37.10 28.82
C SER A 63 -66.16 -37.14 28.15
N PHE A 64 -65.11 -37.44 28.92
CA PHE A 64 -63.73 -37.54 28.43
C PHE A 64 -63.57 -38.47 27.21
N ARG A 65 -64.39 -39.52 27.12
CA ARG A 65 -64.33 -40.47 25.99
C ARG A 65 -64.86 -39.89 24.68
N MET A 66 -65.75 -38.88 24.74
CA MET A 66 -66.31 -38.24 23.56
C MET A 66 -65.26 -37.45 22.80
N ALA A 67 -64.29 -36.84 23.51
CA ALA A 67 -63.18 -36.11 22.91
C ALA A 67 -62.35 -36.95 21.92
N PHE A 68 -62.13 -38.24 22.20
CA PHE A 68 -61.36 -39.12 21.32
C PHE A 68 -62.13 -39.58 20.08
N GLN A 69 -63.44 -39.39 20.06
CA GLN A 69 -64.31 -39.73 18.93
C GLN A 69 -64.65 -38.50 18.08
N ASP A 70 -64.40 -37.31 18.60
CA ASP A 70 -64.68 -36.03 17.94
C ASP A 70 -63.56 -35.63 16.97
N ALA A 71 -63.93 -35.35 15.73
CA ALA A 71 -63.00 -34.86 14.71
C ALA A 71 -62.49 -33.45 15.03
N GLU A 72 -63.29 -32.61 15.69
CA GLU A 72 -62.91 -31.24 16.06
C GLU A 72 -61.72 -31.24 17.03
N PHE A 73 -61.65 -32.22 17.94
CA PHE A 73 -60.54 -32.41 18.87
C PHE A 73 -59.22 -32.61 18.13
N TYR A 74 -59.19 -33.53 17.16
CA TYR A 74 -57.97 -33.81 16.39
C TYR A 74 -57.58 -32.64 15.49
N ILE A 75 -58.54 -31.90 14.93
CA ILE A 75 -58.26 -30.70 14.12
C ILE A 75 -57.60 -29.62 14.98
N ILE A 76 -58.14 -29.34 16.17
CA ILE A 76 -57.60 -28.33 17.08
C ILE A 76 -56.22 -28.76 17.61
N LEU A 77 -56.07 -30.04 18.00
CA LEU A 77 -54.79 -30.60 18.44
C LEU A 77 -53.72 -30.53 17.34
N PHE A 78 -54.09 -30.84 16.09
CA PHE A 78 -53.17 -30.77 14.95
C PHE A 78 -52.79 -29.32 14.61
N ALA A 79 -53.74 -28.38 14.71
CA ALA A 79 -53.49 -26.96 14.50
C ALA A 79 -52.54 -26.36 15.55
N GLY A 80 -52.56 -26.86 16.79
CA GLY A 80 -51.55 -26.54 17.79
C GLY A 80 -50.26 -27.33 17.55
N PHE A 81 -50.23 -28.57 18.02
CA PHE A 81 -49.01 -29.36 18.12
C PHE A 81 -48.40 -29.74 16.77
N GLY A 82 -49.23 -30.10 15.78
CA GLY A 82 -48.76 -30.51 14.46
C GLY A 82 -48.01 -29.39 13.73
N ILE A 83 -48.56 -28.18 13.79
CA ILE A 83 -47.91 -26.98 13.24
C ILE A 83 -46.62 -26.64 13.99
N TYR A 84 -46.59 -26.76 15.33
CA TYR A 84 -45.36 -26.58 16.11
C TYR A 84 -44.25 -27.55 15.70
N LEU A 85 -44.59 -28.82 15.46
CA LEU A 85 -43.61 -29.82 15.03
C LEU A 85 -43.02 -29.47 13.65
N ALA A 86 -43.86 -29.05 12.70
CA ALA A 86 -43.41 -28.62 11.38
C ALA A 86 -42.48 -27.40 11.44
N TRP A 87 -42.82 -26.40 12.26
CA TRP A 87 -41.97 -25.22 12.47
C TRP A 87 -40.65 -25.56 13.17
N GLY A 88 -40.65 -26.47 14.14
CA GLY A 88 -39.43 -26.93 14.79
C GLY A 88 -38.45 -27.60 13.81
N LEU A 89 -38.98 -28.42 12.89
CA LEU A 89 -38.17 -29.05 11.84
C LEU A 89 -37.64 -28.02 10.83
N LEU A 90 -38.47 -27.07 10.40
CA LEU A 90 -38.07 -26.01 9.48
C LEU A 90 -37.01 -25.09 10.11
N LEU A 91 -37.19 -24.71 11.38
CA LEU A 91 -36.22 -23.90 12.11
C LEU A 91 -34.87 -24.63 12.24
N LYS A 92 -34.89 -25.94 12.52
CA LYS A 92 -33.66 -26.75 12.56
C LYS A 92 -32.91 -26.68 11.23
N TYR A 93 -33.61 -26.86 10.11
CA TYR A 93 -33.00 -26.78 8.78
C TYR A 93 -32.41 -25.40 8.48
N VAL A 94 -33.18 -24.32 8.72
CA VAL A 94 -32.73 -22.94 8.50
C VAL A 94 -31.50 -22.62 9.35
N LEU A 95 -31.51 -23.04 10.61
CA LEU A 95 -30.42 -22.75 11.54
C LEU A 95 -29.16 -23.57 11.22
N GLU A 96 -29.31 -24.81 10.77
CA GLU A 96 -28.19 -25.63 10.31
C GLU A 96 -27.52 -25.02 9.06
N GLU A 97 -28.33 -24.51 8.11
CA GLU A 97 -27.81 -23.84 6.93
C GLU A 97 -27.13 -22.51 7.27
N PHE A 98 -27.71 -21.74 8.20
CA PHE A 98 -27.09 -20.50 8.70
C PHE A 98 -25.73 -20.77 9.36
N HIS A 99 -25.60 -21.85 10.13
CA HIS A 99 -24.33 -22.26 10.74
C HIS A 99 -23.24 -22.61 9.72
N LYS A 100 -23.58 -23.13 8.55
CA LYS A 100 -22.61 -23.38 7.47
C LYS A 100 -22.10 -22.10 6.82
N ILE A 101 -22.93 -21.05 6.76
CA ILE A 101 -22.59 -19.77 6.12
C ILE A 101 -21.78 -18.85 7.05
N LEU A 102 -22.01 -18.95 8.36
CA LEU A 102 -21.27 -18.20 9.40
C LEU A 102 -19.73 -18.21 9.26
N PRO A 103 -19.04 -19.35 9.05
CA PRO A 103 -17.58 -19.37 8.88
C PRO A 103 -17.13 -18.66 7.59
N ALA A 104 -17.93 -18.69 6.53
CA ALA A 104 -17.62 -17.97 5.29
C ALA A 104 -17.70 -16.45 5.53
N ILE A 105 -18.75 -15.99 6.21
CA ILE A 105 -18.91 -14.56 6.56
C ILE A 105 -17.76 -14.08 7.45
N SER A 106 -17.40 -14.85 8.48
CA SER A 106 -16.29 -14.48 9.37
C SER A 106 -14.95 -14.50 8.65
N GLY A 107 -14.73 -15.45 7.73
CA GLY A 107 -13.56 -15.51 6.86
C GLY A 107 -13.45 -14.28 5.93
N ILE A 108 -14.56 -13.86 5.32
CA ILE A 108 -14.61 -12.65 4.48
C ILE A 108 -14.29 -11.40 5.32
N LYS A 109 -14.86 -11.29 6.53
CA LYS A 109 -14.60 -10.16 7.43
C LYS A 109 -13.12 -10.08 7.82
N ARG A 110 -12.49 -11.22 8.14
CA ARG A 110 -11.06 -11.30 8.47
C ARG A 110 -10.19 -10.87 7.30
N ARG A 111 -10.44 -11.39 6.09
CA ARG A 111 -9.69 -11.01 4.89
C ARG A 111 -9.83 -9.54 4.56
N ARG A 112 -11.03 -8.96 4.73
CA ARG A 112 -11.25 -7.52 4.52
C ARG A 112 -10.43 -6.67 5.49
N ALA A 113 -10.35 -7.08 6.76
CA ALA A 113 -9.50 -6.40 7.74
C ALA A 113 -8.01 -6.49 7.40
N GLU A 114 -7.56 -7.65 6.92
CA GLU A 114 -6.19 -7.87 6.47
C GLU A 114 -5.82 -7.01 5.26
N ILE A 115 -6.71 -6.92 4.26
CA ILE A 115 -6.55 -6.01 3.11
C ILE A 115 -6.41 -4.56 3.60
N GLY A 116 -7.27 -4.12 4.52
CA GLY A 116 -7.18 -2.77 5.08
C GLY A 116 -5.84 -2.48 5.75
N ARG A 117 -5.27 -3.46 6.48
CA ARG A 117 -3.95 -3.33 7.10
C ARG A 117 -2.82 -3.25 6.06
N LEU A 118 -2.85 -4.12 5.05
CA LEU A 118 -1.86 -4.13 3.98
C LEU A 118 -1.89 -2.83 3.16
N GLU A 119 -3.07 -2.29 2.87
CA GLU A 119 -3.18 -0.99 2.20
C GLU A 119 -2.58 0.15 3.04
N GLN A 120 -2.72 0.10 4.37
CA GLN A 120 -2.09 1.08 5.25
C GLN A 120 -0.57 0.94 5.24
N GLU A 121 -0.04 -0.28 5.35
CA GLU A 121 1.40 -0.55 5.25
C GLU A 121 1.98 -0.04 3.90
N ILE A 122 1.25 -0.23 2.80
CA ILE A 122 1.64 0.30 1.48
C ILE A 122 1.66 1.83 1.47
N ARG A 123 0.64 2.49 2.03
CA ARG A 123 0.58 3.95 2.11
C ARG A 123 1.75 4.52 2.92
N GLU A 124 2.02 3.96 4.09
CA GLU A 124 3.13 4.37 4.95
C GLU A 124 4.48 4.17 4.24
N ALA A 125 4.66 3.05 3.53
CA ALA A 125 5.87 2.81 2.74
C ALA A 125 6.03 3.84 1.61
N GLN A 126 4.94 4.19 0.91
CA GLN A 126 4.97 5.22 -0.13
C GLN A 126 5.34 6.60 0.41
N GLU A 127 4.83 6.98 1.58
CA GLU A 127 5.20 8.23 2.25
C GLU A 127 6.69 8.25 2.63
N GLN A 128 7.20 7.17 3.25
CA GLN A 128 8.62 7.07 3.60
C GLN A 128 9.53 7.12 2.36
N PHE A 129 9.13 6.50 1.25
CA PHE A 129 9.89 6.61 0.00
C PHE A 129 9.83 8.02 -0.56
N GLY A 130 8.68 8.71 -0.49
CA GLY A 130 8.54 10.10 -0.87
C GLY A 130 9.48 11.02 -0.08
N GLU A 131 9.51 10.88 1.25
CA GLU A 131 10.42 11.63 2.11
C GLU A 131 11.90 11.36 1.79
N LYS A 132 12.27 10.09 1.57
CA LYS A 132 13.64 9.73 1.18
C LYS A 132 14.05 10.33 -0.16
N ILE A 133 13.15 10.32 -1.15
CA ILE A 133 13.40 10.94 -2.46
C ILE A 133 13.60 12.45 -2.31
N GLN A 134 12.75 13.12 -1.53
CA GLN A 134 12.90 14.55 -1.27
C GLN A 134 14.21 14.86 -0.53
N GLY A 135 14.57 14.07 0.48
CA GLY A 135 15.83 14.23 1.20
C GLY A 135 17.06 13.99 0.31
N LEU A 136 16.99 13.04 -0.62
CA LEU A 136 18.05 12.82 -1.62
C LEU A 136 18.12 13.98 -2.61
N ALA A 137 16.99 14.52 -3.06
CA ALA A 137 16.95 15.67 -3.96
C ALA A 137 17.57 16.92 -3.31
N GLN A 138 17.25 17.17 -2.03
CA GLN A 138 17.87 18.25 -1.26
C GLN A 138 19.38 18.08 -1.13
N LYS A 139 19.85 16.87 -0.79
CA LYS A 139 21.29 16.59 -0.73
C LYS A 139 21.99 16.75 -2.08
N ALA A 140 21.33 16.40 -3.18
CA ALA A 140 21.88 16.60 -4.52
C ALA A 140 22.03 18.10 -4.83
N ASP A 141 21.02 18.91 -4.52
CA ASP A 141 21.06 20.38 -4.69
C ASP A 141 22.13 21.03 -3.79
N GLU A 142 22.27 20.56 -2.54
CA GLU A 142 23.35 21.00 -1.64
C GLU A 142 24.75 20.71 -2.23
N ILE A 143 24.97 19.52 -2.80
CA ILE A 143 26.25 19.16 -3.42
C ILE A 143 26.49 20.03 -4.65
N GLU A 144 25.48 20.25 -5.49
CA GLU A 144 25.57 21.09 -6.68
C GLU A 144 25.96 22.53 -6.29
N GLN A 145 25.26 23.14 -5.34
CA GLN A 145 25.57 24.51 -4.92
C GLN A 145 26.94 24.62 -4.25
N ARG A 146 27.32 23.66 -3.42
CA ARG A 146 28.52 23.78 -2.59
C ARG A 146 29.79 23.39 -3.31
N GLU A 147 29.78 22.29 -4.05
CA GLU A 147 30.97 21.81 -4.75
C GLU A 147 31.07 22.42 -6.14
N VAL A 148 30.02 22.30 -6.96
CA VAL A 148 30.05 22.83 -8.33
C VAL A 148 30.12 24.35 -8.29
N GLY A 149 29.32 25.02 -7.45
CA GLY A 149 29.38 26.47 -7.27
C GLY A 149 30.77 26.96 -6.81
N PHE A 150 31.42 26.24 -5.88
CA PHE A 150 32.78 26.57 -5.45
C PHE A 150 33.79 26.43 -6.59
N PHE A 151 33.74 25.35 -7.36
CA PHE A 151 34.66 25.15 -8.49
C PHE A 151 34.45 26.20 -9.59
N VAL A 152 33.20 26.57 -9.88
CA VAL A 152 32.87 27.64 -10.83
C VAL A 152 33.50 28.97 -10.38
N HIS A 153 33.31 29.35 -9.12
CA HIS A 153 33.91 30.58 -8.59
C HIS A 153 35.44 30.54 -8.60
N ALA A 154 36.05 29.40 -8.29
CA ALA A 154 37.50 29.22 -8.36
C ALA A 154 38.04 29.34 -9.81
N LEU A 155 37.30 28.82 -10.79
CA LEU A 155 37.64 28.98 -12.21
C LEU A 155 37.55 30.44 -12.65
N GLU A 156 36.46 31.14 -12.30
CA GLU A 156 36.31 32.58 -12.60
C GLU A 156 37.45 33.40 -11.99
N GLN A 157 37.84 33.11 -10.75
CA GLN A 157 38.94 33.79 -10.09
C GLN A 157 40.28 33.51 -10.78
N ASN A 158 40.52 32.27 -11.20
CA ASN A 158 41.73 31.91 -11.94
C ASN A 158 41.78 32.59 -13.32
N GLU A 159 40.66 32.66 -14.03
CA GLU A 159 40.56 33.38 -15.30
C GLU A 159 40.86 34.87 -15.12
N ALA A 160 40.29 35.51 -14.10
CA ALA A 160 40.58 36.90 -13.77
C ALA A 160 42.07 37.12 -13.45
N ARG A 161 42.70 36.18 -12.71
CA ARG A 161 44.14 36.23 -12.43
C ARG A 161 44.97 36.11 -13.71
N ILE A 162 44.66 35.17 -14.60
CA ILE A 162 45.34 35.01 -15.90
C ILE A 162 45.23 36.29 -16.71
N ASN A 163 44.04 36.89 -16.80
CA ASN A 163 43.84 38.13 -17.54
C ASN A 163 44.62 39.30 -16.93
N SER A 164 44.67 39.41 -15.60
CA SER A 164 45.48 40.43 -14.92
C SER A 164 46.99 40.24 -15.15
N LEU A 165 47.46 38.99 -15.21
CA LEU A 165 48.86 38.66 -15.48
C LEU A 165 49.23 38.99 -16.93
N ARG A 166 48.34 38.64 -17.89
CA ARG A 166 48.49 39.04 -19.29
C ARG A 166 48.57 40.56 -19.42
N GLU A 167 47.73 41.29 -18.70
CA GLU A 167 47.73 42.75 -18.71
C GLU A 167 49.04 43.34 -18.15
N LYS A 168 49.50 42.83 -17.01
CA LYS A 168 50.80 43.22 -16.44
C LYS A 168 51.96 42.93 -17.39
N LEU A 169 51.97 41.76 -18.03
CA LEU A 169 52.98 41.39 -19.01
C LEU A 169 52.98 42.36 -20.19
N ARG A 170 51.80 42.69 -20.72
CA ARG A 170 51.63 43.67 -21.81
C ARG A 170 52.19 45.04 -21.44
N ASN A 171 51.87 45.53 -20.25
CA ASN A 171 52.33 46.84 -19.77
C ASN A 171 53.85 46.85 -19.50
N HIS A 172 54.42 45.74 -19.00
CA HIS A 172 55.87 45.59 -18.87
C HIS A 172 56.59 45.58 -20.22
N LEU A 173 56.06 44.87 -21.22
CA LEU A 173 56.62 44.85 -22.57
C LEU A 173 56.58 46.25 -23.22
N GLN A 174 55.48 46.98 -23.05
CA GLN A 174 55.36 48.35 -23.56
C GLN A 174 56.32 49.33 -22.86
N SER A 175 56.50 49.23 -21.54
CA SER A 175 57.40 50.11 -20.77
C SER A 175 58.88 49.78 -20.93
N SER A 176 59.24 48.52 -21.19
CA SER A 176 60.61 48.05 -21.45
C SER A 176 61.17 48.49 -22.82
N GLY A 177 60.39 49.17 -23.67
CA GLY A 177 60.77 49.52 -25.04
C GLY A 177 61.02 48.33 -25.96
N SER A 178 60.76 47.11 -25.48
CA SER A 178 60.98 45.85 -26.16
C SER A 178 59.61 45.28 -26.53
N SER A 179 59.14 45.58 -27.74
CA SER A 179 57.98 44.89 -28.28
C SER A 179 58.28 43.38 -28.36
N ALA A 180 57.25 42.53 -28.32
CA ALA A 180 57.42 41.09 -28.60
C ALA A 180 58.17 40.87 -29.94
N GLN A 181 58.03 41.81 -30.88
CA GLN A 181 58.78 41.88 -32.12
C GLN A 181 60.27 42.21 -31.92
N SER A 182 60.62 43.16 -31.05
CA SER A 182 62.02 43.46 -30.68
C SER A 182 62.69 42.27 -29.99
N LEU A 183 61.98 41.60 -29.08
CA LEU A 183 62.47 40.40 -28.40
C LEU A 183 62.68 39.23 -29.39
N ARG A 184 61.74 39.04 -30.33
CA ARG A 184 61.86 38.09 -31.44
C ARG A 184 63.05 38.43 -32.33
N VAL A 185 63.24 39.70 -32.68
CA VAL A 185 64.38 40.16 -33.49
C VAL A 185 65.71 39.94 -32.77
N HIS A 186 65.82 40.25 -31.47
CA HIS A 186 67.03 40.01 -30.68
C HIS A 186 67.33 38.52 -30.51
N ILE A 187 66.32 37.69 -30.21
CA ILE A 187 66.51 36.23 -30.11
C ILE A 187 66.95 35.66 -31.46
N THR A 188 66.30 36.08 -32.56
CA THR A 188 66.64 35.63 -33.91
C THR A 188 68.04 36.09 -34.33
N SER A 189 68.43 37.34 -34.04
CA SER A 189 69.75 37.86 -34.39
C SER A 189 70.87 37.20 -33.58
N PHE A 190 70.65 36.98 -32.29
CA PHE A 190 71.56 36.22 -31.43
C PHE A 190 71.73 34.79 -31.93
N LEU A 191 70.64 34.08 -32.22
CA LEU A 191 70.68 32.72 -32.74
C LEU A 191 71.38 32.63 -34.09
N THR A 192 71.12 33.58 -34.99
CA THR A 192 71.78 33.63 -36.30
C THR A 192 73.29 33.83 -36.15
N GLY A 193 73.71 34.73 -35.25
CA GLY A 193 75.13 34.94 -34.93
C GLY A 193 75.78 33.71 -34.28
N TRP A 194 75.07 33.07 -33.35
CA TRP A 194 75.50 31.86 -32.66
C TRP A 194 75.66 30.68 -33.63
N CYS A 195 74.69 30.44 -34.51
CA CYS A 195 74.74 29.41 -35.53
C CYS A 195 75.91 29.64 -36.51
N LYS A 196 76.17 30.89 -36.90
CA LYS A 196 77.31 31.26 -37.75
C LYS A 196 78.65 31.02 -37.04
N SER A 197 78.74 31.31 -35.75
CA SER A 197 79.92 31.04 -34.92
C SER A 197 80.21 29.54 -34.79
N ILE A 198 79.16 28.73 -34.56
CA ILE A 198 79.27 27.26 -34.51
C ILE A 198 79.75 26.68 -35.86
N HIS A 199 79.24 27.19 -36.98
CA HIS A 199 79.67 26.78 -38.31
C HIS A 199 81.14 27.11 -38.61
N GLY A 200 81.67 28.21 -38.04
CA GLY A 200 83.07 28.60 -38.23
C GLY A 200 84.07 27.88 -37.34
N ALA A 201 83.62 27.22 -36.26
CA ALA A 201 84.49 26.66 -35.22
C ALA A 201 84.54 25.12 -35.20
N ARG A 202 83.73 24.41 -35.99
CA ARG A 202 83.58 22.94 -35.92
C ARG A 202 83.48 22.26 -37.30
N GLN A 203 83.71 20.94 -37.32
CA GLN A 203 83.48 20.11 -38.51
C GLN A 203 82.01 20.15 -38.96
N GLU A 204 81.80 20.11 -40.27
CA GLU A 204 80.57 20.52 -40.94
C GLU A 204 79.30 19.75 -40.49
N GLU A 205 79.44 18.47 -40.13
CA GLU A 205 78.29 17.67 -39.69
C GLU A 205 77.86 17.91 -38.23
N GLU A 206 78.80 18.11 -37.31
CA GLU A 206 78.47 18.44 -35.92
C GLU A 206 77.83 19.83 -35.81
N ALA A 207 78.29 20.77 -36.65
CA ALA A 207 77.71 22.11 -36.73
C ALA A 207 76.25 22.08 -37.21
N LYS A 208 75.92 21.24 -38.22
CA LYS A 208 74.54 21.10 -38.73
C LYS A 208 73.61 20.48 -37.69
N ALA A 209 74.05 19.46 -36.96
CA ALA A 209 73.27 18.83 -35.90
C ALA A 209 72.94 19.79 -34.75
N MET A 210 73.92 20.57 -34.28
CA MET A 210 73.70 21.54 -33.19
C MET A 210 72.82 22.73 -33.62
N VAL A 211 72.94 23.20 -34.86
CA VAL A 211 72.08 24.26 -35.39
C VAL A 211 70.62 23.79 -35.50
N ALA A 212 70.39 22.52 -35.87
CA ALA A 212 69.04 21.95 -35.93
C ALA A 212 68.39 21.82 -34.54
N GLU A 213 69.15 21.42 -33.53
CA GLU A 213 68.72 21.41 -32.11
C GLU A 213 68.33 22.81 -31.62
N CYS A 214 69.17 23.83 -31.88
CA CYS A 214 68.85 25.21 -31.50
C CYS A 214 67.54 25.71 -32.12
N HIS A 215 67.29 25.44 -33.40
CA HIS A 215 66.03 25.82 -34.04
C HIS A 215 64.81 25.11 -33.42
N LYS A 216 64.94 23.85 -32.98
CA LYS A 216 63.85 23.12 -32.29
C LYS A 216 63.48 23.78 -30.96
N VAL A 217 64.47 24.09 -30.13
CA VAL A 217 64.24 24.71 -28.81
C VAL A 217 63.56 26.07 -28.94
N VAL A 218 63.96 26.84 -29.96
CA VAL A 218 63.42 28.18 -30.21
C VAL A 218 62.00 28.13 -30.77
N ASN A 219 61.73 27.23 -31.70
CA ASN A 219 60.38 27.02 -32.21
C ASN A 219 59.43 26.54 -31.11
N HIS A 220 59.92 25.67 -30.22
CA HIS A 220 59.15 25.26 -29.04
C HIS A 220 58.85 26.45 -28.13
N PHE A 221 59.86 27.29 -27.85
CA PHE A 221 59.68 28.49 -27.04
C PHE A 221 58.65 29.46 -27.63
N TYR A 222 58.69 29.73 -28.95
CA TYR A 222 57.71 30.60 -29.62
C TYR A 222 56.28 30.05 -29.57
N GLN A 223 56.13 28.72 -29.69
CA GLN A 223 54.83 28.04 -29.55
C GLN A 223 54.28 28.16 -28.12
N THR A 224 55.13 28.01 -27.09
CA THR A 224 54.71 28.06 -25.69
C THR A 224 54.28 29.46 -25.24
N ILE A 225 54.90 30.51 -25.75
CA ILE A 225 54.57 31.91 -25.41
C ILE A 225 53.49 32.52 -26.30
N GLY A 226 52.95 31.77 -27.27
CA GLY A 226 51.83 32.21 -28.12
C GLY A 226 52.21 33.29 -29.14
N LEU A 227 53.46 33.33 -29.61
CA LEU A 227 53.96 34.30 -30.60
C LEU A 227 54.08 33.72 -32.02
N ASN A 228 53.25 32.73 -32.36
CA ASN A 228 53.09 32.27 -33.74
C ASN A 228 52.32 33.29 -34.58
#